data_AF-A0A354CXZ1-F1
#
_entry.id   AF-A0A354CXZ1-F1
#
_cell.length_a   1.000
_cell.length_b   1.000
_cell.length_c   1.000
_cell.angle_alpha   90.00
_cell.angle_beta   90.00
_cell.angle_gamma   90.00
#
_symmetry.space_group_name_H-M   'P 1'
#
loop_
_entity.id
_entity.type
_entity.pdbx_description
1 polymer ?
#
loop_
_entity_poly.entity_id
_entity_poly.type
_entity_poly.pdbx_seq_one_letter_code
_entity_poly.pdbx_strand_id
1 'polypeptide(L)' 'GQFRGYRKEPGVSPASTVETYAALRIEIRSWRWEGVPFFIRAGKLLPLNRVEVVVTLRRPPPIFTGPLP' A
#
# COMPACT_ATOMS: atom_id res chain seq x y z
N GLY A 1 1.34 10.39 7.41
CA GLY A 1 2.51 11.14 6.88
C GLY A 1 2.04 12.42 6.21
N GLN A 2 2.89 13.43 6.08
CA GLN A 2 2.53 14.76 5.54
C GLN A 2 3.59 15.23 4.54
N PHE A 3 3.20 15.73 3.36
CA PHE A 3 4.16 16.21 2.37
C PHE A 3 4.82 17.53 2.80
N ARG A 4 6.06 17.76 2.35
CA ARG A 4 6.80 18.99 2.66
C ARG A 4 6.11 20.20 2.04
N GLY A 5 5.72 21.15 2.87
CA GLY A 5 5.04 22.38 2.43
C GLY A 5 3.54 22.43 2.74
N TYR A 6 2.91 21.33 3.15
CA TYR A 6 1.46 21.29 3.44
C TYR A 6 1.01 22.38 4.44
N ARG A 7 1.80 22.65 5.48
CA ARG A 7 1.53 23.71 6.48
C ARG A 7 1.62 25.14 5.95
N LYS A 8 2.08 25.33 4.71
CA LYS A 8 2.14 26.63 4.02
C LYS A 8 0.97 26.82 3.06
N GLU A 9 0.16 25.79 2.83
CA GLU A 9 -1.02 25.88 1.96
C GLU A 9 -2.06 26.83 2.56
N PRO A 10 -2.74 27.66 1.74
CA PRO A 10 -3.77 28.56 2.22
C PRO A 10 -4.86 27.81 3.02
N GLY A 11 -5.15 28.30 4.23
CA GLY A 11 -6.16 27.71 5.11
C GLY A 11 -5.68 26.51 5.94
N VAL A 12 -4.43 26.06 5.79
CA VAL A 12 -3.86 25.01 6.64
C VAL A 12 -3.18 25.64 7.87
N SER A 13 -3.47 25.10 9.06
CA SER A 13 -2.79 25.52 10.29
C SER A 13 -1.28 25.25 10.22
N PRO A 14 -0.42 26.21 10.61
CA PRO A 14 1.02 25.99 10.73
C PRO A 14 1.42 24.85 11.69
N ALA A 15 0.53 24.50 12.63
CA ALA A 15 0.72 23.41 13.58
C ALA A 15 0.03 22.10 13.16
N SER A 16 -0.55 22.05 11.95
CA SER A 16 -1.36 20.90 11.51
C SER A 16 -0.61 19.58 11.57
N THR A 17 -1.26 18.58 12.16
CA THR A 17 -0.83 17.18 12.21
C THR A 17 -1.57 16.30 11.20
N VAL A 18 -2.46 16.88 10.39
CA VAL A 18 -3.29 16.14 9.42
C VAL A 18 -2.41 15.45 8.38
N GLU A 19 -2.71 14.18 8.14
CA GLU A 19 -2.00 13.34 7.21
C GLU A 19 -2.40 13.63 5.76
N THR A 20 -1.41 13.66 4.88
CA THR A 20 -1.59 13.71 3.41
C THR A 20 -1.13 12.42 2.75
N TYR A 21 -0.68 11.43 3.52
CA TYR A 21 -0.26 10.11 3.07
C TYR A 21 -0.54 9.07 4.15
N ALA A 22 -1.08 7.93 3.76
CA ALA A 22 -1.26 6.75 4.60
C ALA A 22 -0.82 5.48 3.87
N ALA A 23 -0.20 4.57 4.61
CA ALA A 23 0.10 3.21 4.19
C ALA A 23 -0.35 2.25 5.30
N LEU A 24 -1.13 1.25 4.93
CA LEU A 24 -1.78 0.33 5.85
C LEU A 24 -1.52 -1.10 5.40
N ARG A 25 -1.26 -1.98 6.36
CA ARG A 25 -1.44 -3.42 6.20
C ARG A 25 -2.71 -3.78 6.95
N ILE A 26 -3.67 -4.36 6.25
CA ILE A 26 -4.93 -4.84 6.83
C ILE A 26 -5.10 -6.32 6.55
N GLU A 27 -5.93 -6.96 7.36
CA GLU A 27 -6.27 -8.37 7.23
C GLU A 27 -7.79 -8.49 7.24
N ILE A 28 -8.31 -9.30 6.32
CA ILE A 28 -9.75 -9.57 6.23
C ILE A 28 -10.02 -10.85 7.01
N ARG A 29 -10.78 -10.73 8.10
CA ARG A 29 -11.15 -11.85 8.97
C ARG A 29 -12.27 -12.69 8.36
N SER A 30 -11.95 -13.44 7.30
CA SER A 30 -12.83 -14.43 6.70
C SER A 30 -12.03 -15.64 6.21
N TRP A 31 -12.70 -16.79 6.09
CA TRP A 31 -12.08 -18.04 5.64
C TRP A 31 -11.38 -17.91 4.28
N ARG A 32 -11.91 -17.06 3.39
CA ARG A 32 -11.40 -16.86 2.03
C ARG A 32 -10.05 -16.14 1.99
N TRP A 33 -9.79 -15.27 2.97
CA TRP A 33 -8.66 -14.33 3.02
C TRP A 33 -7.75 -14.53 4.23
N GLU A 34 -7.93 -15.63 4.96
CA GLU A 34 -7.11 -15.97 6.11
C GLU A 34 -5.62 -16.03 5.72
N GLY A 35 -4.79 -15.29 6.44
CA GLY A 35 -3.36 -15.18 6.18
C GLY A 35 -2.97 -14.40 4.91
N VAL A 36 -3.92 -13.73 4.24
CA VAL A 36 -3.63 -12.86 3.08
C VAL A 36 -3.61 -11.39 3.51
N PRO A 37 -2.43 -10.73 3.54
CA PRO A 37 -2.35 -9.31 3.86
C PRO A 37 -2.80 -8.45 2.67
N PHE A 38 -3.58 -7.41 2.95
CA PHE A 38 -3.92 -6.37 2.00
C PHE A 38 -3.12 -5.11 2.33
N PHE A 39 -2.39 -4.60 1.35
CA PHE A 39 -1.64 -3.35 1.48
C PHE A 39 -2.38 -2.23 0.76
N ILE A 40 -2.64 -1.13 1.48
CA ILE A 40 -3.27 0.06 0.92
C ILE A 40 -2.29 1.21 1.08
N ARG A 41 -2.05 1.96 0.01
CA ARG A 41 -1.32 3.23 0.06
C ARG A 41 -2.07 4.30 -0.70
N ALA A 42 -2.17 5.48 -0.12
CA ALA A 42 -2.76 6.65 -0.76
C ALA A 42 -2.08 7.92 -0.25
N GLY A 43 -1.95 8.93 -1.11
CA GLY A 43 -1.45 10.22 -0.68
C GLY A 43 -1.53 11.30 -1.75
N LYS A 44 -1.21 12.53 -1.33
CA LYS A 44 -1.13 13.72 -2.17
C LYS A 44 0.34 14.01 -2.52
N LEU A 45 0.53 14.75 -3.62
CA LEU A 45 1.85 15.14 -4.13
C LEU A 45 2.80 13.95 -4.34
N LEU A 46 2.25 12.84 -4.86
CA LEU A 46 3.04 11.66 -5.24
C LEU A 46 3.61 11.83 -6.67
N PRO A 47 4.70 11.14 -7.03
CA PRO A 47 5.34 11.29 -8.34
C PRO A 47 4.42 10.98 -9.54
N LEU A 48 3.39 10.16 -9.33
CA LEU A 48 2.44 9.74 -10.37
C LEU A 48 1.01 9.91 -9.86
N ASN A 49 0.12 10.44 -10.70
CA ASN A 49 -1.32 10.38 -10.46
C ASN A 49 -1.87 9.06 -10.99
N ARG A 50 -2.08 8.08 -10.09
CA ARG A 50 -2.45 6.72 -10.45
C ARG A 50 -3.36 6.10 -9.40
N VAL A 51 -4.34 5.34 -9.86
CA VAL A 51 -5.10 4.37 -9.06
C VAL A 51 -4.80 2.99 -9.62
N GLU A 52 -4.34 2.06 -8.79
CA GLU A 52 -3.90 0.74 -9.23
C GLU A 52 -4.24 -0.33 -8.19
N VAL A 53 -4.59 -1.52 -8.66
CA VAL A 53 -4.78 -2.73 -7.87
C VAL A 53 -3.83 -3.79 -8.40
N VAL A 54 -2.99 -4.33 -7.52
CA VAL A 54 -2.02 -5.38 -7.86
C VAL A 54 -2.31 -6.62 -7.02
N VAL A 55 -2.35 -7.79 -7.66
CA VAL A 55 -2.53 -9.09 -6.99
C VAL A 55 -1.27 -9.92 -7.22
N THR A 56 -0.58 -10.29 -6.14
CA THR A 56 0.56 -11.20 -6.20
C THR A 56 0.12 -12.61 -5.84
N LEU A 57 0.22 -13.52 -6.80
CA LEU A 57 -0.08 -14.93 -6.58
C LEU A 57 1.08 -15.63 -5.88
N ARG A 58 0.78 -16.67 -5.10
CA ARG A 58 1.81 -17.56 -4.57
C ARG A 58 2.51 -18.26 -5.73
N ARG A 59 3.82 -18.50 -5.57
CA ARG A 59 4.55 -19.30 -6.55
C ARG A 59 3.92 -20.70 -6.61
N PRO A 60 3.68 -21.25 -7.81
CA PRO A 60 3.25 -22.63 -7.93
C PRO A 60 4.34 -23.55 -7.39
N PRO A 61 4.00 -24.77 -6.93
CA PRO A 61 4.99 -25.77 -6.60
C PRO A 61 5.88 -26.06 -7.82
N PRO A 62 7.17 -26.37 -7.62
CA PRO A 62 8.04 -26.77 -8.73
C PRO A 62 7.51 -28.06 -9.35
N ILE A 63 7.40 -28.10 -10.68
CA ILE A 63 6.97 -29.29 -11.42
C ILE A 63 8.03 -30.39 -11.36
N PHE A 64 9.30 -30.01 -11.25
CA PHE A 64 10.44 -30.92 -11.11
C PHE A 64 11.09 -30.73 -9.74
N THR A 65 11.14 -31.81 -8.98
CA THR A 65 11.81 -31.89 -7.67
C THR A 65 13.17 -32.60 -7.73
N GLY A 66 13.58 -33.05 -8.93
CA GLY A 66 14.89 -33.67 -9.19
C GLY A 66 15.86 -32.74 -9.94
N PRO A 67 17.14 -33.11 -10.04
CA PRO A 67 18.11 -32.35 -10.85
C PRO A 67 17.64 -32.31 -12.30
N LEU A 68 17.83 -31.14 -12.95
CA LEU A 68 17.62 -31.00 -14.39
C LEU A 68 18.53 -32.00 -15.12
N PRO A 69 18.05 -32.69 -16.17
CA PRO A 69 18.89 -33.55 -17.01
C PRO A 69 20.00 -32.75 -17.70
#